data_AF-A0A1H9PKK9-F1
#
_entry.id   AF-A0A1H9PKK9-F1
#
_cell.length_a   1.000
_cell.length_b   1.000
_cell.length_c   1.000
_cell.angle_alpha   90.00
_cell.angle_beta   90.00
_cell.angle_gamma   90.00
#
_symmetry.space_group_name_H-M   'P 1'
#
loop_
_entity.id
_entity.type
_entity.pdbx_description
1 polymer ?
#
loop_
_entity_poly.entity_id
_entity_poly.type
_entity_poly.pdbx_seq_one_letter_code
_entity_poly.pdbx_strand_id
1 'polypeptide(L)'
;MTEIDSIVLAFSLTLMAGLATGVGSLLAFFTSTTNTKFLSWALGFSAGVMIYVSMVEIFIKAQDALIDATGDVLGQWLTVIGFFAGMLLIALIDKFIPSQGNPHNIKKVEDMNNKKSANGDAALLKMGTFTALAIAIHNFPEGIATFTAALQDPALGLAIAVAIAIHNIPEGIAVSVPIYYSTGDKKKAFKLSFLSGLAEPVGALIAFLFLMPFLTDMMFGIIFAAVAGIMVFISLDELLPAAKKYDEAHTSIYGLITGMAVMALSLLLFI
;
A
#
# COMPACT_ATOMS: atom_id res chain seq x y z
N MET A 1 -5.09 -16.39 -23.71
CA MET A 1 -4.41 -15.07 -23.74
C MET A 1 -3.04 -15.29 -24.37
N THR A 2 -2.58 -14.43 -25.27
CA THR A 2 -1.16 -14.50 -25.70
C THR A 2 -0.24 -14.02 -24.57
N GLU A 3 1.05 -14.32 -24.65
CA GLU A 3 2.04 -13.82 -23.68
C GLU A 3 2.05 -12.28 -23.63
N ILE A 4 1.93 -11.64 -24.80
CA ILE A 4 1.82 -10.18 -24.94
C ILE A 4 0.55 -9.66 -24.25
N ASP A 5 -0.59 -10.31 -24.45
CA ASP A 5 -1.85 -9.91 -23.80
C ASP A 5 -1.75 -9.98 -22.27
N SER A 6 -1.02 -10.97 -21.75
CA SER A 6 -0.83 -11.18 -20.31
C SER A 6 0.05 -10.10 -19.69
N ILE A 7 1.13 -9.72 -20.38
CA ILE A 7 2.00 -8.61 -19.96
C ILE A 7 1.24 -7.29 -20.00
N VAL A 8 0.50 -7.02 -21.08
CA VAL A 8 -0.31 -5.79 -21.22
C VAL A 8 -1.36 -5.71 -20.11
N LEU A 9 -2.03 -6.82 -19.80
CA LEU A 9 -2.99 -6.88 -18.69
C LEU A 9 -2.30 -6.59 -17.35
N ALA A 10 -1.19 -7.24 -17.04
CA ALA A 10 -0.48 -7.06 -15.78
C ALA A 10 -0.01 -5.60 -15.57
N PHE A 11 0.52 -4.96 -16.62
CA PHE A 11 0.85 -3.54 -16.57
C PHE A 11 -0.39 -2.65 -16.42
N SER A 12 -1.49 -2.98 -17.10
CA SER A 12 -2.74 -2.20 -17.03
C SER A 12 -3.35 -2.25 -15.64
N LEU A 13 -3.36 -3.43 -15.01
CA LEU A 13 -3.83 -3.62 -13.64
C LEU A 13 -2.96 -2.86 -12.64
N THR A 14 -1.64 -2.94 -12.77
CA THR A 14 -0.72 -2.23 -11.88
C THR A 14 -0.79 -0.70 -12.07
N LEU A 15 -0.96 -0.23 -13.30
CA LEU A 15 -1.18 1.18 -13.57
C LEU A 15 -2.50 1.66 -12.97
N MET A 16 -3.59 0.90 -13.13
CA MET A 16 -4.88 1.22 -12.54
C MET A 16 -4.80 1.35 -11.02
N ALA A 17 -4.12 0.40 -10.37
CA ALA A 17 -3.90 0.43 -8.93
C ALA A 17 -3.14 1.69 -8.50
N GLY A 18 -1.99 2.01 -9.14
CA GLY A 18 -1.22 3.21 -8.80
C GLY A 18 -1.91 4.53 -9.13
N LEU A 19 -2.77 4.56 -10.16
CA LEU A 19 -3.58 5.74 -10.47
C LEU A 19 -4.64 6.03 -9.40
N ALA A 20 -5.04 5.03 -8.61
CA ALA A 20 -6.01 5.22 -7.53
C ALA A 20 -5.48 6.16 -6.43
N THR A 21 -4.16 6.24 -6.21
CA THR A 21 -3.53 7.25 -5.34
C THR A 21 -3.80 8.67 -5.87
N GLY A 22 -3.71 8.87 -7.18
CA GLY A 22 -4.10 10.13 -7.82
C GLY A 22 -5.60 10.44 -7.69
N VAL A 23 -6.46 9.43 -7.78
CA VAL A 23 -7.92 9.58 -7.55
C VAL A 23 -8.19 10.04 -6.11
N GLY A 24 -7.55 9.40 -5.13
CA GLY A 24 -7.60 9.81 -3.73
C GLY A 24 -7.19 11.27 -3.52
N SER A 25 -6.11 11.70 -4.17
CA SER A 25 -5.67 13.10 -4.17
C SER A 25 -6.73 14.07 -4.67
N LEU A 26 -7.40 13.75 -5.78
CA LEU A 26 -8.46 14.60 -6.32
C LEU A 26 -9.65 14.66 -5.35
N LEU A 27 -10.07 13.52 -4.79
CA LEU A 27 -11.15 13.43 -3.81
C LEU A 27 -10.86 14.29 -2.57
N ALA A 28 -9.60 14.41 -2.15
CA ALA A 28 -9.20 15.27 -1.04
C ALA A 28 -9.56 16.76 -1.24
N PHE A 29 -9.78 17.21 -2.48
CA PHE A 29 -10.14 18.60 -2.78
C PHE A 29 -11.65 18.85 -2.94
N PHE A 30 -12.45 17.79 -3.08
CA PHE A 30 -13.90 17.86 -3.27
C PHE A 30 -14.69 17.38 -2.07
N THR A 31 -14.12 16.48 -1.27
CA THR A 31 -14.71 16.04 -0.02
C THR A 31 -14.41 17.08 1.07
N SER A 32 -15.41 17.38 1.91
CA SER A 32 -15.15 18.16 3.12
C SER A 32 -14.18 17.34 3.98
N THR A 33 -12.94 17.81 4.08
CA THR A 33 -11.78 17.22 4.78
C THR A 33 -11.96 17.08 6.30
N THR A 34 -13.19 17.01 6.79
CA THR A 34 -13.56 17.11 8.21
C THR A 34 -14.28 15.88 8.77
N ASN A 35 -14.68 14.90 7.95
CA ASN A 35 -15.24 13.66 8.51
C ASN A 35 -14.12 12.71 8.95
N THR A 36 -13.53 13.00 10.11
CA THR A 36 -12.48 12.19 10.74
C THR A 36 -12.91 10.75 10.99
N LYS A 37 -14.21 10.50 11.24
CA LYS A 37 -14.75 9.14 11.36
C LYS A 37 -14.70 8.36 10.04
N PHE A 38 -15.06 9.00 8.92
CA PHE A 38 -14.92 8.36 7.61
C PHE A 38 -13.46 8.04 7.32
N LEU A 39 -12.54 8.95 7.61
CA LEU A 39 -11.11 8.72 7.40
C LEU A 39 -10.55 7.62 8.31
N SER A 40 -10.99 7.58 9.57
CA SER A 40 -10.67 6.49 10.51
C SER A 40 -11.18 5.14 9.97
N TRP A 41 -12.43 5.08 9.53
CA TRP A 41 -13.01 3.88 8.95
C TRP A 41 -12.25 3.46 7.69
N ALA A 42 -11.97 4.38 6.77
CA ALA A 42 -11.32 4.11 5.49
C ALA A 42 -9.88 3.61 5.67
N LEU A 43 -9.11 4.21 6.58
CA LEU A 43 -7.75 3.74 6.91
C LEU A 43 -7.78 2.39 7.62
N GLY A 44 -8.74 2.17 8.53
CA GLY A 44 -8.96 0.87 9.15
C GLY A 44 -9.30 -0.20 8.11
N PHE A 45 -10.27 0.08 7.24
CA PHE A 45 -10.68 -0.77 6.11
C PHE A 45 -9.48 -1.14 5.24
N SER A 46 -8.68 -0.14 4.89
CA SER A 46 -7.46 -0.28 4.13
C SER A 46 -6.46 -1.25 4.81
N ALA A 47 -6.19 -1.07 6.11
CA ALA A 47 -5.36 -2.00 6.89
C ALA A 47 -5.93 -3.43 6.92
N GLY A 48 -7.25 -3.56 7.03
CA GLY A 48 -7.92 -4.85 7.03
C GLY A 48 -7.78 -5.61 5.71
N VAL A 49 -7.99 -4.91 4.57
CA VAL A 49 -7.78 -5.49 3.23
C VAL A 49 -6.35 -5.99 3.09
N MET A 50 -5.38 -5.15 3.43
CA MET A 50 -3.95 -5.44 3.29
C MET A 50 -3.50 -6.62 4.16
N ILE A 51 -3.86 -6.62 5.46
CA ILE A 51 -3.54 -7.74 6.35
C ILE A 51 -4.16 -9.05 5.82
N TYR A 52 -5.42 -9.01 5.38
CA TYR A 52 -6.10 -10.22 4.92
C TYR A 52 -5.47 -10.79 3.66
N VAL A 53 -5.27 -9.96 2.61
CA VAL A 53 -4.64 -10.43 1.36
C VAL A 53 -3.21 -10.90 1.60
N SER A 54 -2.44 -10.23 2.45
CA SER A 54 -1.07 -10.66 2.75
C SER A 54 -1.02 -12.02 3.43
N MET A 55 -1.90 -12.29 4.40
CA MET A 55 -1.86 -13.53 5.19
C MET A 55 -2.54 -14.71 4.50
N VAL A 56 -3.66 -14.48 3.81
CA VAL A 56 -4.50 -15.54 3.26
C VAL A 56 -4.09 -15.89 1.83
N GLU A 57 -3.52 -14.94 1.09
CA GLU A 57 -3.22 -15.12 -0.33
C GLU A 57 -1.71 -15.06 -0.60
N ILE A 58 -1.07 -13.91 -0.34
CA ILE A 58 0.34 -13.69 -0.73
C ILE A 58 1.28 -14.62 0.04
N PHE A 59 1.08 -14.78 1.35
CA PHE A 59 1.88 -15.69 2.17
C PHE A 59 1.70 -17.15 1.75
N ILE A 60 0.47 -17.56 1.42
CA ILE A 60 0.19 -18.94 1.00
C ILE A 60 0.83 -19.22 -0.37
N LYS A 61 0.72 -18.29 -1.32
CA LYS A 61 1.43 -18.42 -2.61
C LYS A 61 2.94 -18.46 -2.48
N ALA A 62 3.49 -17.67 -1.56
CA ALA A 62 4.90 -17.75 -1.24
C ALA A 62 5.27 -19.13 -0.69
N GLN A 63 4.41 -19.71 0.15
CA GLN A 63 4.60 -21.04 0.70
C GLN A 63 4.57 -22.12 -0.38
N ASP A 64 3.55 -22.12 -1.22
CA ASP A 64 3.40 -23.11 -2.29
C ASP A 64 4.63 -23.10 -3.22
N ALA A 65 5.06 -21.92 -3.66
CA ALA A 65 6.23 -21.79 -4.53
C ALA A 65 7.55 -22.24 -3.85
N LEU A 66 7.72 -21.99 -2.55
CA LEU A 66 8.92 -22.43 -1.82
C LEU A 66 8.91 -23.91 -1.52
N ILE A 67 7.73 -24.49 -1.26
CA ILE A 67 7.57 -25.94 -1.09
C ILE A 67 7.89 -26.64 -2.41
N ASP A 68 7.35 -26.17 -3.53
CA ASP A 68 7.62 -26.73 -4.86
C ASP A 68 9.13 -26.66 -5.20
N ALA A 69 9.80 -25.57 -4.80
CA ALA A 69 11.22 -25.38 -5.06
C ALA A 69 12.17 -26.18 -4.14
N THR A 70 11.76 -26.48 -2.89
CA THR A 70 12.70 -26.95 -1.85
C THR A 70 12.22 -28.12 -0.99
N GLY A 71 10.98 -28.58 -1.20
CA GLY A 71 10.29 -29.59 -0.40
C GLY A 71 9.61 -29.01 0.85
N ASP A 72 8.65 -29.77 1.39
CA ASP A 72 7.70 -29.32 2.42
C ASP A 72 8.35 -28.60 3.61
N VAL A 73 9.33 -29.25 4.26
CA VAL A 73 9.91 -28.75 5.51
C VAL A 73 10.72 -27.47 5.27
N LEU A 74 11.62 -27.48 4.29
CA LEU A 74 12.49 -26.34 4.03
C LEU A 74 11.68 -25.17 3.45
N GLY A 75 10.72 -25.45 2.56
CA GLY A 75 9.84 -24.45 1.95
C GLY A 75 9.09 -23.65 3.00
N GLN A 76 8.45 -24.32 3.96
CA GLN A 76 7.74 -23.66 5.06
C GLN A 76 8.65 -22.77 5.91
N TRP A 77 9.86 -23.23 6.24
CA TRP A 77 10.85 -22.43 6.97
C TRP A 77 11.26 -21.19 6.19
N LEU A 78 11.54 -21.33 4.89
CA LEU A 78 11.91 -20.22 4.02
C LEU A 78 10.77 -19.20 3.90
N THR A 79 9.50 -19.62 3.86
CA THR A 79 8.36 -18.70 3.84
C THR A 79 8.32 -17.84 5.09
N VAL A 80 8.40 -18.46 6.28
CA VAL A 80 8.35 -17.74 7.55
C VAL A 80 9.54 -16.81 7.71
N ILE A 81 10.74 -17.27 7.34
CA ILE A 81 11.95 -16.44 7.36
C ILE A 81 11.81 -15.26 6.41
N GLY A 82 11.35 -15.49 5.17
CA GLY A 82 11.13 -14.44 4.17
C GLY A 82 10.13 -13.40 4.65
N PHE A 83 9.03 -13.84 5.26
CA PHE A 83 8.01 -12.96 5.84
C PHE A 83 8.57 -12.04 6.92
N PHE A 84 9.24 -12.60 7.95
CA PHE A 84 9.83 -11.78 9.00
C PHE A 84 11.03 -10.97 8.53
N ALA A 85 11.79 -11.45 7.53
CA ALA A 85 12.85 -10.68 6.89
C ALA A 85 12.29 -9.47 6.15
N GLY A 86 11.14 -9.60 5.47
CA GLY A 86 10.40 -8.50 4.87
C GLY A 86 9.96 -7.46 5.91
N MET A 87 9.36 -7.90 7.01
CA MET A 87 9.02 -7.02 8.15
C MET A 87 10.23 -6.28 8.69
N LEU A 88 11.35 -7.00 8.90
CA LEU A 88 12.58 -6.40 9.40
C LEU A 88 13.16 -5.40 8.40
N LEU A 89 13.14 -5.71 7.10
CA LEU A 89 13.62 -4.83 6.05
C LEU A 89 12.87 -3.51 6.06
N ILE A 90 11.53 -3.53 6.06
CA ILE A 90 10.76 -2.29 6.06
C ILE A 90 10.90 -1.54 7.38
N ALA A 91 10.96 -2.23 8.53
CA ALA A 91 11.21 -1.58 9.82
C ALA A 91 12.58 -0.87 9.85
N LEU A 92 13.60 -1.45 9.21
CA LEU A 92 14.91 -0.81 9.07
C LEU A 92 14.83 0.40 8.14
N ILE A 93 14.14 0.30 7.00
CA ILE A 93 13.93 1.41 6.06
C ILE A 93 13.19 2.55 6.77
N ASP A 94 12.10 2.27 7.48
CA ASP A 94 11.32 3.28 8.22
C ASP A 94 12.17 4.00 9.27
N LYS A 95 13.05 3.28 9.98
CA LYS A 95 13.99 3.90 10.93
C LYS A 95 14.93 4.94 10.29
N PHE A 96 15.23 4.81 9.00
CA PHE A 96 16.03 5.79 8.27
C PHE A 96 15.18 6.97 7.74
N ILE A 97 13.84 6.88 7.77
CA ILE A 97 12.95 7.98 7.45
C ILE A 97 12.90 8.96 8.65
N PRO A 98 13.28 10.24 8.48
CA PRO A 98 13.30 11.19 9.59
C PRO A 98 11.93 11.32 10.29
N SER A 99 11.90 11.24 11.62
CA SER A 99 10.66 11.26 12.44
C SER A 99 9.73 12.46 12.20
N GLN A 100 10.27 13.58 11.73
CA GLN A 100 9.51 14.81 11.38
C GLN A 100 8.75 14.69 10.05
N GLY A 101 9.03 13.67 9.26
CA GLY A 101 8.38 13.35 7.98
C GLY A 101 7.71 11.98 7.94
N ASN A 102 7.88 11.20 9.01
CA ASN A 102 7.35 9.85 9.07
C ASN A 102 5.79 9.87 8.96
N PRO A 103 5.19 9.07 8.06
CA PRO A 103 3.74 8.91 7.94
C PRO A 103 3.02 8.64 9.26
N HIS A 104 3.64 7.99 10.25
CA HIS A 104 3.03 7.71 11.56
C HIS A 104 2.63 8.98 12.34
N ASN A 105 3.17 10.15 11.99
CA ASN A 105 2.88 11.42 12.66
C ASN A 105 1.73 12.22 12.03
N ILE A 106 0.72 11.56 11.45
CA ILE A 106 -0.43 12.22 10.81
C ILE A 106 -1.10 13.23 11.74
N LYS A 107 -1.30 14.48 11.31
CA LYS A 107 -2.05 15.48 12.09
C LYS A 107 -3.50 15.54 11.63
N LYS A 108 -4.44 15.74 12.57
CA LYS A 108 -5.85 15.95 12.19
C LYS A 108 -5.97 17.26 11.41
N VAL A 109 -6.89 17.32 10.46
CA VAL A 109 -7.16 18.54 9.68
C VAL A 109 -7.57 19.71 10.60
N GLU A 110 -8.28 19.40 11.69
CA GLU A 110 -8.64 20.36 12.73
C GLU A 110 -7.41 20.96 13.43
N ASP A 111 -6.37 20.15 13.67
CA ASP A 111 -5.11 20.60 14.26
C ASP A 111 -4.29 21.48 13.30
N MET A 112 -4.46 21.28 11.99
CA MET A 112 -3.78 22.05 10.94
C MET A 112 -4.37 23.46 10.82
N ASN A 113 -5.69 23.61 10.95
CA ASN A 113 -6.36 24.91 10.86
C ASN A 113 -6.00 25.88 11.99
N ASN A 114 -5.63 25.37 13.17
CA ASN A 114 -5.34 26.19 14.35
C ASN A 114 -3.91 26.78 14.40
N LYS A 115 -3.02 26.42 13.46
CA LYS A 115 -1.61 26.86 13.45
C LYS A 115 -1.26 27.68 12.20
N LYS A 116 -1.85 28.86 12.03
CA LYS A 116 -1.39 29.89 11.08
C LYS A 116 -0.13 30.61 11.56
N SER A 117 0.98 29.88 11.70
CA SER A 117 2.31 30.46 11.95
C SER A 117 3.24 30.00 10.83
N ALA A 118 4.20 30.84 10.41
CA ALA A 118 5.18 30.49 9.38
C ALA A 118 5.94 29.18 9.68
N ASN A 119 6.10 28.82 10.96
CA ASN A 119 6.69 27.55 11.38
C ASN A 119 5.74 26.34 11.23
N GLY A 120 4.42 26.57 11.24
CA GLY A 120 3.39 25.55 11.01
C GLY A 120 3.34 25.10 9.55
N ASP A 121 3.40 26.05 8.61
CA ASP A 121 3.34 25.77 7.18
C ASP A 121 4.53 24.94 6.72
N ALA A 122 5.75 25.29 7.14
CA ALA A 122 6.96 24.53 6.82
C ALA A 122 6.91 23.08 7.35
N ALA A 123 6.36 22.88 8.55
CA ALA A 123 6.23 21.55 9.15
C ALA A 123 5.19 20.69 8.41
N LEU A 124 4.07 21.28 7.96
CA LEU A 124 3.04 20.58 7.19
C LEU A 124 3.52 20.21 5.79
N LEU A 125 4.26 21.11 5.11
CA LEU A 125 4.87 20.79 3.82
C LEU A 125 5.85 19.63 3.97
N LYS A 126 6.72 19.72 4.97
CA LYS A 126 7.70 18.67 5.27
C LYS A 126 6.99 17.34 5.48
N MET A 127 6.00 17.29 6.38
CA MET A 127 5.21 16.10 6.64
C MET A 127 4.65 15.50 5.34
N GLY A 128 3.89 16.28 4.56
CA GLY A 128 3.28 15.78 3.32
C GLY A 128 4.29 15.34 2.26
N THR A 129 5.43 16.01 2.12
CA THR A 129 6.49 15.59 1.17
C THR A 129 7.16 14.28 1.58
N PHE A 130 7.38 14.05 2.87
CA PHE A 130 7.95 12.80 3.34
C PHE A 130 6.90 11.68 3.33
N THR A 131 5.63 11.97 3.60
CA THR A 131 4.52 11.03 3.40
C THR A 131 4.45 10.56 1.94
N ALA A 132 4.60 11.47 0.97
CA ALA A 132 4.68 11.11 -0.45
C ALA A 132 5.86 10.17 -0.75
N LEU A 133 7.02 10.41 -0.15
CA LEU A 133 8.21 9.55 -0.34
C LEU A 133 8.01 8.17 0.27
N ALA A 134 7.48 8.10 1.50
CA ALA A 134 7.23 6.83 2.18
C ALA A 134 6.21 5.98 1.40
N ILE A 135 5.12 6.59 0.94
CA ILE A 135 4.12 5.93 0.08
C ILE A 135 4.76 5.47 -1.24
N ALA A 136 5.63 6.27 -1.87
CA ALA A 136 6.34 5.80 -3.06
C ALA A 136 7.22 4.55 -2.80
N ILE A 137 7.81 4.46 -1.61
CA ILE A 137 8.59 3.29 -1.20
C ILE A 137 7.67 2.08 -0.93
N HIS A 138 6.46 2.30 -0.40
CA HIS A 138 5.44 1.28 -0.16
C HIS A 138 4.86 0.72 -1.47
N ASN A 139 4.43 1.61 -2.37
CA ASN A 139 3.76 1.25 -3.62
C ASN A 139 4.71 0.51 -4.58
N PHE A 140 6.02 0.65 -4.40
CA PHE A 140 6.99 -0.10 -5.23
C PHE A 140 6.86 -1.63 -5.08
N PRO A 141 6.95 -2.23 -3.87
CA PRO A 141 6.62 -3.63 -3.63
C PRO A 141 5.23 -4.06 -4.12
N GLU A 142 4.21 -3.24 -3.93
CA GLU A 142 2.84 -3.53 -4.38
C GLU A 142 2.75 -3.67 -5.91
N GLY A 143 3.49 -2.82 -6.62
CA GLY A 143 3.59 -2.88 -8.07
C GLY A 143 4.22 -4.17 -8.57
N ILE A 144 5.27 -4.64 -7.88
CA ILE A 144 5.89 -5.94 -8.16
C ILE A 144 4.88 -7.07 -7.93
N ALA A 145 4.21 -7.08 -6.78
CA ALA A 145 3.27 -8.13 -6.42
C ALA A 145 2.05 -8.18 -7.36
N THR A 146 1.45 -7.03 -7.68
CA THR A 146 0.32 -6.93 -8.61
C THR A 146 0.69 -7.45 -9.99
N PHE A 147 1.84 -7.02 -10.51
CA PHE A 147 2.31 -7.42 -11.83
C PHE A 147 2.59 -8.91 -11.91
N THR A 148 3.36 -9.45 -10.97
CA THR A 148 3.75 -10.86 -10.95
C THR A 148 2.56 -11.78 -10.68
N ALA A 149 1.63 -11.38 -9.79
CA ALA A 149 0.40 -12.12 -9.57
C ALA A 149 -0.47 -12.18 -10.83
N ALA A 150 -0.63 -11.06 -11.55
CA ALA A 150 -1.41 -11.00 -12.78
C ALA A 150 -0.81 -11.83 -13.93
N LEU A 151 0.51 -11.96 -13.99
CA LEU A 151 1.18 -12.84 -14.95
C LEU A 151 0.96 -14.32 -14.65
N GLN A 152 0.92 -14.70 -13.38
CA GLN A 152 0.73 -16.08 -12.96
C GLN A 152 -0.75 -16.50 -13.03
N ASP A 153 -1.64 -15.64 -12.55
CA ASP A 153 -3.09 -15.84 -12.55
C ASP A 153 -3.80 -14.48 -12.74
N PRO A 154 -4.38 -14.23 -13.93
CA PRO A 154 -5.09 -12.99 -14.23
C PRO A 154 -6.26 -12.67 -13.30
N ALA A 155 -7.00 -13.70 -12.83
CA ALA A 155 -8.13 -13.49 -11.94
C ALA A 155 -7.65 -13.02 -10.57
N LEU A 156 -6.59 -13.64 -10.06
CA LEU A 156 -5.94 -13.18 -8.84
C LEU A 156 -5.35 -11.77 -9.01
N GLY A 157 -4.63 -11.53 -10.10
CA GLY A 157 -4.02 -10.23 -10.36
C GLY A 157 -5.06 -9.11 -10.37
N LEU A 158 -6.24 -9.36 -10.92
CA LEU A 158 -7.37 -8.44 -10.86
C LEU A 158 -7.85 -8.23 -9.42
N ALA A 159 -8.03 -9.31 -8.64
CA ALA A 159 -8.45 -9.21 -7.25
C ALA A 159 -7.46 -8.39 -6.39
N ILE A 160 -6.16 -8.64 -6.54
CA ILE A 160 -5.09 -7.91 -5.87
C ILE A 160 -5.05 -6.45 -6.32
N ALA A 161 -5.13 -6.19 -7.63
CA ALA A 161 -5.13 -4.82 -8.16
C ALA A 161 -6.32 -4.00 -7.66
N VAL A 162 -7.52 -4.60 -7.55
CA VAL A 162 -8.69 -3.93 -6.97
C VAL A 162 -8.49 -3.66 -5.48
N ALA A 163 -7.93 -4.61 -4.73
CA ALA A 163 -7.64 -4.45 -3.31
C ALA A 163 -6.67 -3.28 -3.06
N ILE A 164 -5.55 -3.25 -3.80
CA ILE A 164 -4.53 -2.19 -3.74
C ILE A 164 -5.12 -0.85 -4.22
N ALA A 165 -5.91 -0.84 -5.29
CA ALA A 165 -6.57 0.39 -5.74
C ALA A 165 -7.46 1.01 -4.65
N ILE A 166 -8.20 0.18 -3.90
CA ILE A 166 -9.04 0.67 -2.79
C ILE A 166 -8.17 1.20 -1.64
N HIS A 167 -7.05 0.54 -1.34
CA HIS A 167 -6.08 0.95 -0.33
C HIS A 167 -5.41 2.30 -0.66
N ASN A 168 -5.07 2.51 -1.93
CA ASN A 168 -4.38 3.68 -2.46
C ASN A 168 -5.19 4.98 -2.41
N ILE A 169 -6.52 4.89 -2.43
CA ILE A 169 -7.38 6.09 -2.35
C ILE A 169 -7.15 6.85 -1.02
N PRO A 170 -7.26 6.22 0.17
CA PRO A 170 -6.86 6.82 1.44
C PRO A 170 -5.43 7.40 1.46
N GLU A 171 -4.46 6.70 0.87
CA GLU A 171 -3.07 7.17 0.81
C GLU A 171 -2.94 8.48 0.01
N GLY A 172 -3.63 8.57 -1.12
CA GLY A 172 -3.66 9.77 -1.94
C GLY A 172 -4.18 11.00 -1.18
N ILE A 173 -5.18 10.78 -0.33
CA ILE A 173 -5.71 11.81 0.58
C ILE A 173 -4.65 12.18 1.63
N ALA A 174 -4.00 11.19 2.25
CA ALA A 174 -2.99 11.39 3.29
C ALA A 174 -1.79 12.23 2.83
N VAL A 175 -1.35 12.08 1.57
CA VAL A 175 -0.31 12.93 0.96
C VAL A 175 -0.83 14.34 0.69
N SER A 176 -2.01 14.44 0.07
CA SER A 176 -2.46 15.68 -0.56
C SER A 176 -2.93 16.73 0.43
N VAL A 177 -3.61 16.30 1.50
CA VAL A 177 -4.15 17.19 2.54
C VAL A 177 -3.07 18.05 3.21
N PRO A 178 -2.00 17.50 3.82
CA PRO A 178 -1.00 18.32 4.50
C PRO A 178 -0.24 19.28 3.56
N ILE A 179 0.02 18.86 2.32
CA ILE A 179 0.67 19.71 1.32
C ILE A 179 -0.26 20.88 0.95
N TYR A 180 -1.54 20.61 0.73
CA TYR A 180 -2.51 21.64 0.39
C TYR A 180 -2.71 22.64 1.53
N TYR A 181 -2.88 22.18 2.78
CA TYR A 181 -3.04 23.06 3.93
C TYR A 181 -1.79 23.90 4.23
N SER A 182 -0.60 23.41 3.87
CA SER A 182 0.65 24.16 3.97
C SER A 182 0.82 25.21 2.87
N THR A 183 0.49 24.86 1.63
CA THR A 183 0.92 25.63 0.44
C THR A 183 -0.20 26.39 -0.25
N GLY A 184 -1.45 26.03 0.00
CA GLY A 184 -2.61 26.49 -0.77
C GLY A 184 -2.65 25.97 -2.22
N ASP A 185 -1.68 25.18 -2.65
CA ASP A 185 -1.51 24.75 -4.04
C ASP A 185 -2.02 23.32 -4.25
N LYS A 186 -3.23 23.20 -4.81
CA LYS A 186 -3.85 21.92 -5.18
C LYS A 186 -3.03 21.16 -6.21
N LYS A 187 -2.37 21.85 -7.15
CA LYS A 187 -1.57 21.20 -8.20
C LYS A 187 -0.32 20.57 -7.61
N LYS A 188 0.33 21.25 -6.66
CA LYS A 188 1.50 20.71 -5.97
C LYS A 188 1.14 19.49 -5.12
N ALA A 189 0.06 19.55 -4.36
CA ALA A 189 -0.46 18.42 -3.59
C ALA A 189 -0.78 17.22 -4.50
N PHE A 190 -1.52 17.46 -5.59
CA PHE A 190 -1.81 16.43 -6.59
C PHE A 190 -0.57 15.82 -7.21
N LYS A 191 0.38 16.66 -7.66
CA LYS A 191 1.59 16.17 -8.32
C LYS A 191 2.39 15.24 -7.42
N LEU A 192 2.57 15.59 -6.14
CA LEU A 192 3.34 14.74 -5.22
C LEU A 192 2.63 13.43 -4.91
N SER A 193 1.31 13.45 -4.72
CA SER A 193 0.52 12.23 -4.50
C SER A 193 0.41 11.34 -5.74
N PHE A 194 0.25 11.94 -6.92
CA PHE A 194 0.23 11.21 -8.18
C PHE A 194 1.57 10.54 -8.47
N LEU A 195 2.69 11.27 -8.24
CA LEU A 195 4.03 10.72 -8.42
C LEU A 195 4.34 9.58 -7.46
N SER A 196 3.81 9.59 -6.23
CA SER A 196 3.99 8.46 -5.31
C SER A 196 3.25 7.21 -5.79
N GLY A 197 2.03 7.34 -6.32
CA GLY A 197 1.30 6.23 -6.91
C GLY A 197 1.94 5.66 -8.18
N LEU A 198 2.70 6.46 -8.94
CA LEU A 198 3.48 5.94 -10.08
C LEU A 198 4.62 4.99 -9.67
N ALA A 199 4.93 4.84 -8.38
CA ALA A 199 5.89 3.85 -7.93
C ALA A 199 5.43 2.41 -8.22
N GLU A 200 4.13 2.13 -8.27
CA GLU A 200 3.58 0.82 -8.64
C GLU A 200 3.94 0.40 -10.09
N PRO A 201 3.57 1.17 -11.13
CA PRO A 201 3.96 0.82 -12.50
C PRO A 201 5.49 0.83 -12.71
N VAL A 202 6.24 1.61 -11.91
CA VAL A 202 7.70 1.51 -11.89
C VAL A 202 8.16 0.18 -11.29
N GLY A 203 7.54 -0.28 -10.19
CA GLY A 203 7.76 -1.60 -9.60
C GLY A 203 7.49 -2.72 -10.60
N ALA A 204 6.35 -2.68 -11.30
CA ALA A 204 6.02 -3.60 -12.39
C ALA A 204 7.07 -3.59 -13.51
N LEU A 205 7.53 -2.40 -13.91
CA LEU A 205 8.53 -2.27 -14.97
C LEU A 205 9.87 -2.88 -14.55
N ILE A 206 10.31 -2.64 -13.32
CA ILE A 206 11.52 -3.26 -12.78
C ILE A 206 11.35 -4.78 -12.67
N ALA A 207 10.18 -5.25 -12.25
CA ALA A 207 9.88 -6.69 -12.23
C ALA A 207 9.95 -7.29 -13.64
N PHE A 208 9.37 -6.64 -14.63
CA PHE A 208 9.39 -7.10 -16.00
C PHE A 208 10.81 -7.14 -16.59
N LEU A 209 11.61 -6.09 -16.40
CA LEU A 209 12.93 -5.99 -17.02
C LEU A 209 13.99 -6.84 -16.30
N PHE A 210 13.92 -6.91 -14.97
CA PHE A 210 15.00 -7.47 -14.16
C PHE A 210 14.62 -8.74 -13.40
N LEU A 211 13.34 -8.95 -13.07
CA LEU A 211 12.91 -10.16 -12.34
C LEU A 211 12.48 -11.27 -13.28
N MET A 212 11.69 -10.98 -14.31
CA MET A 212 11.16 -12.01 -15.25
C MET A 212 12.23 -12.96 -15.80
N PRO A 213 13.43 -12.52 -16.24
CA PRO A 213 14.43 -13.44 -16.78
C PRO A 213 15.01 -14.41 -15.73
N PHE A 214 14.81 -14.14 -14.43
CA PHE A 214 15.38 -14.88 -13.31
C PHE A 214 14.30 -15.37 -12.31
N LEU A 215 13.01 -15.27 -12.67
CA LEU A 215 11.90 -15.56 -11.79
C LEU A 215 11.70 -17.08 -11.67
N THR A 216 12.50 -17.73 -10.82
CA THR A 216 12.28 -19.11 -10.39
C THR A 216 11.24 -19.16 -9.28
N ASP A 217 10.64 -20.34 -9.02
CA ASP A 217 9.69 -20.54 -7.91
C ASP A 217 10.31 -20.14 -6.56
N MET A 218 11.61 -20.42 -6.38
CA MET A 218 12.38 -19.95 -5.23
C MET A 218 12.38 -18.41 -5.11
N MET A 219 12.72 -17.71 -6.20
CA MET A 219 12.81 -16.25 -6.20
C MET A 219 11.43 -15.62 -5.98
N PHE A 220 10.42 -16.13 -6.69
CA PHE A 220 9.03 -15.72 -6.53
C PHE A 220 8.59 -15.88 -5.08
N GLY A 221 8.82 -17.05 -4.50
CA GLY A 221 8.43 -17.36 -3.14
C GLY A 221 9.12 -16.49 -2.09
N ILE A 222 10.44 -16.25 -2.21
CA ILE A 222 11.18 -15.34 -1.30
C ILE A 222 10.62 -13.92 -1.39
N ILE A 223 10.37 -13.41 -2.60
CA ILE A 223 9.86 -12.05 -2.81
C ILE A 223 8.45 -11.93 -2.24
N PHE A 224 7.55 -12.87 -2.55
CA PHE A 224 6.17 -12.83 -2.06
C PHE A 224 6.10 -12.96 -0.54
N ALA A 225 6.93 -13.83 0.06
CA ALA A 225 7.02 -13.92 1.51
C ALA A 225 7.42 -12.57 2.11
N ALA A 226 8.49 -11.95 1.58
CA ALA A 226 8.94 -10.64 2.04
C ALA A 226 7.87 -9.54 1.84
N VAL A 227 7.20 -9.49 0.69
CA VAL A 227 6.13 -8.52 0.41
C VAL A 227 4.96 -8.69 1.37
N ALA A 228 4.51 -9.93 1.64
CA ALA A 228 3.48 -10.19 2.65
C ALA A 228 3.88 -9.65 4.02
N GLY A 229 5.14 -9.85 4.42
CA GLY A 229 5.69 -9.31 5.67
C GLY A 229 5.66 -7.79 5.70
N ILE A 230 6.14 -7.14 4.63
CA ILE A 230 6.16 -5.68 4.49
C ILE A 230 4.74 -5.10 4.62
N MET A 231 3.77 -5.63 3.87
CA MET A 231 2.38 -5.14 3.88
C MET A 231 1.71 -5.31 5.26
N VAL A 232 1.96 -6.42 5.96
CA VAL A 232 1.45 -6.61 7.33
C VAL A 232 2.09 -5.62 8.30
N PHE A 233 3.41 -5.42 8.23
CA PHE A 233 4.10 -4.45 9.07
C PHE A 233 3.52 -3.04 8.87
N ILE A 234 3.40 -2.59 7.61
CA ILE A 234 2.90 -1.25 7.32
C ILE A 234 1.45 -1.10 7.75
N SER A 235 0.62 -2.13 7.58
CA SER A 235 -0.77 -2.09 8.05
C SER A 235 -0.88 -1.90 9.56
N LEU A 236 0.03 -2.51 10.32
CA LEU A 236 0.05 -2.45 11.78
C LEU A 236 0.72 -1.18 12.32
N ASP A 237 1.75 -0.69 11.65
CA ASP A 237 2.57 0.44 12.12
C ASP A 237 2.06 1.78 11.57
N GLU A 238 1.62 1.83 10.32
CA GLU A 238 1.11 3.06 9.66
C GLU A 238 -0.41 3.16 9.73
N LEU A 239 -1.11 2.24 9.05
CA LEU A 239 -2.53 2.43 8.73
C LEU A 239 -3.43 2.35 9.96
N LEU A 240 -3.25 1.33 10.79
CA LEU A 240 -4.10 1.14 11.96
C LEU A 240 -3.87 2.22 13.04
N PRO A 241 -2.62 2.63 13.37
CA PRO A 241 -2.38 3.75 14.27
C PRO A 241 -2.90 5.08 13.72
N ALA A 242 -2.73 5.34 12.42
CA ALA A 242 -3.32 6.49 11.74
C ALA A 242 -4.84 6.51 11.85
N ALA A 243 -5.50 5.38 11.59
CA ALA A 243 -6.94 5.23 11.72
C ALA A 243 -7.44 5.55 13.14
N LYS A 244 -6.75 5.04 14.16
CA LYS A 244 -7.07 5.32 15.58
C LYS A 244 -6.84 6.78 15.96
N LYS A 245 -5.89 7.46 15.31
CA LYS A 245 -5.68 8.88 15.57
C LYS A 245 -6.87 9.73 15.11
N TYR A 246 -7.55 9.33 14.04
CA TYR A 246 -8.71 10.08 13.51
C TYR A 246 -10.02 9.84 14.28
N ASP A 247 -10.17 8.71 14.97
CA ASP A 247 -11.33 8.43 15.83
C ASP A 247 -10.91 7.65 17.08
N GLU A 248 -11.28 8.13 18.26
CA GLU A 248 -10.91 7.51 19.54
C GLU A 248 -11.85 6.36 19.94
N ALA A 249 -12.89 6.10 19.14
CA ALA A 249 -13.81 4.99 19.34
C ALA A 249 -13.41 3.78 18.48
N HIS A 250 -14.37 2.89 18.23
CA HIS A 250 -14.13 1.61 17.55
C HIS A 250 -14.24 1.68 16.02
N THR A 251 -14.38 2.87 15.41
CA THR A 251 -14.61 3.02 13.97
C THR A 251 -13.47 2.46 13.14
N SER A 252 -12.22 2.64 13.58
CA SER A 252 -11.02 2.06 12.94
C SER A 252 -11.06 0.53 12.92
N ILE A 253 -11.52 -0.10 14.01
CA ILE A 253 -11.64 -1.55 14.13
C ILE A 253 -12.80 -2.08 13.26
N TYR A 254 -13.93 -1.39 13.23
CA TYR A 254 -15.01 -1.74 12.31
C TYR A 254 -14.56 -1.64 10.85
N GLY A 255 -13.82 -0.58 10.51
CA GLY A 255 -13.13 -0.45 9.23
C GLY A 255 -12.31 -1.70 8.94
N LEU A 256 -11.36 -2.03 9.81
CA LEU A 256 -10.49 -3.19 9.67
C LEU A 256 -11.24 -4.50 9.44
N ILE A 257 -12.22 -4.82 10.28
CA ILE A 257 -13.02 -6.05 10.14
C ILE A 257 -13.80 -6.04 8.81
N THR A 258 -14.38 -4.91 8.42
CA THR A 258 -15.09 -4.81 7.14
C THR A 258 -14.16 -4.94 5.94
N GLY A 259 -12.95 -4.39 6.01
CA GLY A 259 -11.93 -4.56 4.97
C GLY A 259 -11.51 -6.02 4.81
N MET A 260 -11.23 -6.71 5.92
CA MET A 260 -10.96 -8.15 5.92
C MET A 260 -12.12 -8.94 5.31
N ALA A 261 -13.36 -8.63 5.69
CA ALA A 261 -14.55 -9.32 5.19
C ALA A 261 -14.77 -9.09 3.68
N VAL A 262 -14.59 -7.86 3.20
CA VAL A 262 -14.71 -7.55 1.76
C VAL A 262 -13.61 -8.25 0.96
N MET A 263 -12.38 -8.28 1.48
CA MET A 263 -11.29 -9.01 0.82
C MET A 263 -11.53 -10.52 0.83
N ALA A 264 -12.04 -11.08 1.94
CA ALA A 264 -12.42 -12.48 2.01
C ALA A 264 -13.48 -12.83 0.96
N LEU A 265 -14.53 -12.00 0.87
CA LEU A 265 -15.60 -12.18 -0.12
C LEU A 265 -15.08 -12.01 -1.54
N SER A 266 -14.18 -11.06 -1.80
CA SER A 266 -13.62 -10.87 -3.14
C SER A 266 -12.85 -12.12 -3.57
N LEU A 267 -11.95 -12.65 -2.72
CA LEU A 267 -11.22 -13.89 -3.03
C LEU A 267 -12.18 -15.05 -3.31
N LEU A 268 -13.22 -15.23 -2.49
CA LEU A 268 -14.22 -16.30 -2.69
C LEU A 268 -15.01 -16.16 -4.01
N LEU A 269 -15.20 -14.95 -4.52
CA LEU A 269 -15.88 -14.72 -5.81
C LEU A 269 -15.00 -15.04 -7.03
N PHE A 270 -13.69 -15.20 -6.82
CA PHE A 270 -12.71 -15.52 -7.88
C PHE A 270 -12.20 -16.97 -7.84
N ILE A 271 -12.70 -17.81 -6.93
CA ILE A 271 -12.51 -19.28 -6.93
C ILE A 271 -13.55 -19.93 -7.85
#